data_AF-A0A7G2D1G2-F1
#
_entry.id   AF-A0A7G2D1G2-F1
#
_cell.length_a   1.000
_cell.length_b   1.000
_cell.length_c   1.000
_cell.angle_alpha   90.00
_cell.angle_beta   90.00
_cell.angle_gamma   90.00
#
_symmetry.space_group_name_H-M   'P 1'
#
loop_
_entity.id
_entity.type
_entity.pdbx_description
1 polymer ?
#
loop_
_entity_poly.entity_id
_entity_poly.type
_entity_poly.pdbx_seq_one_letter_code
_entity_poly.pdbx_strand_id
1 'polypeptide(L)'
;MGCVTTQRLASRRERPHCSGPRKILDLFSRSVETSTRMQWTDAMRSAIPMPDNPWPHDMTITVEDRPHALLELLWLREAHSLNPDGEDLPPHLVRTPVPAATAVYQATRARWSRGWSGVWDEVLAHAGTEPDRALVDNVFSAEASDPDRARLLRQLTGPSVSDQFGAEVFDDATYQEWDRLGFESHVASRPTVLANSPERRSVAVLADAWRRGLTKVVTVPCVGTHVRQIGPHALLVTEEVRGDRAAYENALRSFAPAV
;
A
#
# COMPACT_ATOMS: atom_id res chain seq x y z
N MET A 1 57.97 0.40 -61.55
CA MET A 1 57.33 1.06 -60.39
C MET A 1 56.02 0.33 -60.17
N GLY A 2 55.96 -0.77 -59.42
CA GLY A 2 56.03 -0.89 -57.95
C GLY A 2 54.61 -1.30 -57.51
N CYS A 3 54.28 -2.59 -57.35
CA CYS A 3 54.50 -3.49 -56.20
C CYS A 3 53.70 -3.10 -54.94
N VAL A 4 53.23 -4.13 -54.19
CA VAL A 4 52.71 -4.14 -52.79
C VAL A 4 51.17 -3.96 -52.66
N THR A 5 50.36 -4.71 -51.88
CA THR A 5 50.46 -5.95 -51.08
C THR A 5 49.05 -6.35 -50.60
N THR A 6 48.79 -7.64 -50.46
CA THR A 6 47.67 -8.31 -49.75
C THR A 6 47.52 -7.94 -48.28
N GLN A 7 46.29 -7.84 -47.76
CA GLN A 7 46.00 -8.28 -46.38
C GLN A 7 44.53 -8.64 -46.11
N ARG A 8 44.32 -9.91 -45.73
CA ARG A 8 43.15 -10.45 -45.00
C ARG A 8 43.12 -9.86 -43.59
N LEU A 9 41.91 -9.71 -43.02
CA LEU A 9 41.49 -9.82 -41.60
C LEU A 9 40.00 -9.43 -41.59
N ALA A 10 39.08 -9.92 -40.77
CA ALA A 10 38.91 -11.12 -39.97
C ALA A 10 37.40 -11.20 -39.69
N SER A 11 36.90 -12.42 -39.54
CA SER A 11 35.55 -12.73 -39.08
C SER A 11 35.22 -12.03 -37.74
N ARG A 12 34.07 -11.36 -37.64
CA ARG A 12 33.34 -11.24 -36.38
C ARG A 12 31.84 -11.32 -36.63
N ARG A 13 31.32 -12.54 -36.42
CA ARG A 13 29.90 -12.79 -36.15
C ARG A 13 29.51 -11.99 -34.92
N GLU A 14 28.66 -10.98 -35.10
CA GLU A 14 27.92 -10.40 -33.99
C GLU A 14 26.91 -11.44 -33.51
N ARG A 15 27.10 -11.89 -32.26
CA ARG A 15 26.10 -12.68 -31.55
C ARG A 15 24.95 -11.72 -31.20
N PRO A 16 23.67 -12.14 -31.32
CA PRO A 16 22.59 -11.37 -30.73
C PRO A 16 22.82 -11.32 -29.22
N HIS A 17 22.87 -10.11 -28.67
CA HIS A 17 22.82 -9.89 -27.24
C HIS A 17 21.51 -10.50 -26.71
N CYS A 18 21.62 -11.64 -26.03
CA CYS A 18 20.60 -12.11 -25.12
C CYS A 18 20.36 -11.00 -24.09
N SER A 19 19.24 -10.30 -24.23
CA SER A 19 18.69 -9.44 -23.19
C SER A 19 18.24 -10.35 -22.05
N GLY A 20 19.17 -10.67 -21.16
CA GLY A 20 18.92 -11.46 -19.95
C GLY A 20 18.21 -10.63 -18.86
N PRO A 21 17.65 -11.31 -17.84
CA PRO A 21 16.61 -10.82 -16.93
C PRO A 21 17.02 -9.71 -15.93
N ARG A 22 18.21 -9.10 -16.08
CA ARG A 22 18.71 -8.07 -15.15
C ARG A 22 17.85 -6.81 -15.08
N LYS A 23 17.16 -6.45 -16.17
CA LYS A 23 16.25 -5.28 -16.17
C LYS A 23 15.00 -5.46 -15.31
N ILE A 24 14.54 -6.68 -15.12
CA ILE A 24 13.37 -6.96 -14.27
C ILE A 24 13.75 -6.81 -12.80
N LEU A 25 14.96 -7.24 -12.42
CA LEU A 25 15.47 -7.07 -11.05
C LEU A 25 15.77 -5.60 -10.71
N ASP A 26 16.28 -4.78 -11.63
CA ASP A 26 16.54 -3.36 -11.36
C ASP A 26 15.25 -2.52 -11.23
N LEU A 27 14.21 -2.84 -11.99
CA LEU A 27 12.89 -2.19 -11.85
C LEU A 27 12.16 -2.65 -10.57
N PHE A 28 12.29 -3.94 -10.22
CA PHE A 28 11.85 -4.42 -8.92
C PHE A 28 12.65 -3.81 -7.77
N SER A 29 13.96 -3.57 -7.92
CA SER A 29 14.76 -2.97 -6.85
C SER A 29 14.38 -1.53 -6.59
N ARG A 30 13.99 -0.74 -7.61
CA ARG A 30 13.45 0.62 -7.39
C ARG A 30 12.03 0.62 -6.83
N SER A 31 11.16 -0.27 -7.29
CA SER A 31 9.81 -0.43 -6.74
C SER A 31 9.86 -0.95 -5.29
N VAL A 32 10.77 -1.86 -4.98
CA VAL A 32 11.05 -2.35 -3.61
C VAL A 32 11.77 -1.30 -2.80
N GLU A 33 12.72 -0.51 -3.30
CA GLU A 33 13.36 0.58 -2.54
C GLU A 33 12.38 1.72 -2.21
N THR A 34 11.40 1.97 -3.08
CA THR A 34 10.29 2.91 -2.81
C THR A 34 9.28 2.30 -1.84
N SER A 35 8.99 1.00 -1.97
CA SER A 35 8.11 0.22 -1.09
C SER A 35 8.76 -0.20 0.24
N THR A 36 10.09 -0.06 0.38
CA THR A 36 10.91 -0.37 1.58
C THR A 36 11.27 0.90 2.35
N ARG A 37 10.69 2.05 1.99
CA ARG A 37 10.48 3.14 2.97
C ARG A 37 9.45 2.69 4.01
N MET A 38 9.92 1.85 4.94
CA MET A 38 9.33 1.51 6.22
C MET A 38 7.79 1.63 6.27
N GLN A 39 7.10 0.54 5.92
CA GLN A 39 5.78 0.26 6.47
C GLN A 39 5.93 0.12 7.99
N TRP A 40 5.76 1.23 8.71
CA TRP A 40 5.64 1.22 10.17
C TRP A 40 4.24 0.71 10.51
N THR A 41 4.04 -0.61 10.48
CA THR A 41 2.89 -1.23 11.15
C THR A 41 3.13 -1.15 12.65
N ASP A 42 2.35 -0.35 13.35
CA ASP A 42 2.42 -0.29 14.80
C ASP A 42 1.54 -1.41 15.36
N ALA A 43 2.16 -2.50 15.80
CA ALA A 43 1.47 -3.63 16.41
C ALA A 43 1.37 -3.37 17.92
N MET A 44 0.17 -3.03 18.41
CA MET A 44 -0.06 -2.83 19.84
C MET A 44 -0.20 -4.18 20.56
N ARG A 45 0.72 -4.47 21.50
CA ARG A 45 0.70 -5.65 22.38
C ARG A 45 0.85 -5.26 23.85
N SER A 46 0.25 -6.03 24.76
CA SER A 46 0.52 -5.95 26.21
C SER A 46 1.09 -7.28 26.68
N ALA A 47 2.35 -7.29 27.13
CA ALA A 47 3.06 -8.52 27.49
C ALA A 47 2.88 -8.98 28.95
N ILE A 48 2.17 -8.20 29.79
CA ILE A 48 2.04 -8.46 31.23
C ILE A 48 0.59 -8.22 31.66
N PRO A 49 0.00 -9.11 32.49
CA PRO A 49 -1.28 -8.83 33.12
C PRO A 49 -1.21 -7.60 34.03
N MET A 50 -1.85 -6.52 33.58
CA MET A 50 -2.03 -5.31 34.37
C MET A 50 -3.48 -5.33 34.87
N PRO A 51 -3.73 -5.44 36.20
CA PRO A 51 -5.08 -5.60 36.76
C PRO A 51 -6.08 -4.51 36.36
N ASP A 52 -5.58 -3.33 35.97
CA ASP A 52 -6.39 -2.17 35.54
C ASP A 52 -6.27 -1.84 34.04
N ASN A 53 -5.64 -2.71 33.22
CA ASN A 53 -5.52 -2.47 31.79
C ASN A 53 -6.75 -3.01 31.05
N PRO A 54 -7.56 -2.14 30.43
CA PRO A 54 -8.76 -2.56 29.70
C PRO A 54 -8.43 -3.31 28.40
N TRP A 55 -7.15 -3.40 28.02
CA TRP A 55 -6.67 -4.16 26.86
C TRP A 55 -6.51 -5.65 27.22
N PRO A 56 -7.26 -6.58 26.59
CA PRO A 56 -7.11 -8.02 26.82
C PRO A 56 -5.69 -8.51 26.56
N HIS A 57 -5.20 -9.46 27.36
CA HIS A 57 -3.79 -9.89 27.33
C HIS A 57 -3.32 -10.43 25.96
N ASP A 58 -4.21 -11.07 25.21
CA ASP A 58 -3.86 -11.65 23.90
C ASP A 58 -4.24 -10.76 22.72
N MET A 59 -4.86 -9.61 22.98
CA MET A 59 -5.36 -8.73 21.92
C MET A 59 -4.19 -8.09 21.17
N THR A 60 -4.09 -8.42 19.89
CA THR A 60 -3.21 -7.76 18.92
C THR A 60 -4.07 -7.13 17.84
N ILE A 61 -3.89 -5.84 17.62
CA ILE A 61 -4.47 -5.09 16.50
C ILE A 61 -3.32 -4.44 15.73
N THR A 62 -3.32 -4.63 14.42
CA THR A 62 -2.46 -3.91 13.49
C THR A 62 -3.21 -2.71 12.96
N VAL A 63 -2.62 -1.52 13.07
CA VAL A 63 -3.14 -0.33 12.38
C VAL A 63 -2.22 0.00 11.22
N GLU A 64 -2.77 0.02 10.00
CA GLU A 64 -2.10 0.44 8.79
C GLU A 64 -2.61 1.83 8.39
N ASP A 65 -1.92 2.88 8.85
CA ASP A 65 -2.33 4.26 8.63
C ASP A 65 -1.86 4.85 7.29
N ARG A 66 -0.93 4.17 6.61
CA ARG A 66 -0.40 4.60 5.30
C ARG A 66 -0.30 3.42 4.34
N PRO A 67 -1.43 2.83 3.91
CA PRO A 67 -1.44 1.74 2.94
C PRO A 67 -0.98 2.24 1.57
N HIS A 68 0.29 2.00 1.24
CA HIS A 68 0.98 2.65 0.11
C HIS A 68 0.23 2.53 -1.23
N ALA A 69 -0.18 1.33 -1.61
CA ALA A 69 -0.89 1.09 -2.87
C ALA A 69 -2.28 1.79 -2.91
N LEU A 70 -2.97 1.92 -1.77
CA LEU A 70 -4.22 2.69 -1.70
C LEU A 70 -3.94 4.19 -1.84
N LEU A 71 -2.85 4.69 -1.24
CA LEU A 71 -2.44 6.10 -1.38
C LEU A 71 -2.06 6.44 -2.84
N GLU A 72 -1.37 5.55 -3.53
CA GLU A 72 -1.07 5.67 -4.96
C GLU A 72 -2.33 5.81 -5.81
N LEU A 73 -3.31 4.91 -5.61
CA LEU A 73 -4.58 4.96 -6.33
C LEU A 73 -5.37 6.25 -6.04
N LEU A 74 -5.41 6.69 -4.79
CA LEU A 74 -6.09 7.92 -4.39
C LEU A 74 -5.44 9.16 -5.01
N TRP A 75 -4.10 9.22 -4.98
CA TRP A 75 -3.37 10.30 -5.64
C TRP A 75 -3.62 10.29 -7.14
N LEU A 76 -3.53 9.13 -7.79
CA LEU A 76 -3.75 8.97 -9.23
C LEU A 76 -5.13 9.49 -9.64
N ARG A 77 -6.16 9.14 -8.87
CA ARG A 77 -7.54 9.58 -9.09
C ARG A 77 -7.64 11.10 -9.13
N GLU A 78 -7.03 11.79 -8.18
CA GLU A 78 -7.19 13.24 -8.05
C GLU A 78 -6.24 14.03 -8.94
N ALA A 79 -4.95 13.65 -8.97
CA ALA A 79 -3.93 14.35 -9.76
C ALA A 79 -4.19 14.28 -11.27
N HIS A 80 -4.82 13.21 -11.76
CA HIS A 80 -5.21 13.07 -13.17
C HIS A 80 -6.70 13.32 -13.44
N SER A 81 -7.46 13.71 -12.40
CA SER A 81 -8.92 13.96 -12.48
C SER A 81 -9.67 12.77 -13.10
N LEU A 82 -9.40 11.57 -12.59
CA LEU A 82 -10.14 10.37 -12.97
C LEU A 82 -11.55 10.43 -12.38
N ASN A 83 -12.51 9.89 -13.12
CA ASN A 83 -13.90 9.77 -12.67
C ASN A 83 -14.31 8.28 -12.68
N PRO A 84 -13.83 7.48 -11.72
CA PRO A 84 -14.22 6.08 -11.61
C PRO A 84 -15.68 5.95 -11.17
N ASP A 85 -16.35 4.93 -11.68
CA ASP A 85 -17.72 4.57 -11.30
C ASP A 85 -17.69 3.43 -10.26
N GLY A 86 -18.58 3.49 -9.27
CA GLY A 86 -18.73 2.47 -8.23
C GLY A 86 -19.54 2.97 -7.03
N GLU A 87 -20.26 2.07 -6.36
CA GLU A 87 -21.16 2.45 -5.24
C GLU A 87 -20.43 2.68 -3.91
N ASP A 88 -19.25 2.10 -3.73
CA ASP A 88 -18.51 2.10 -2.46
C ASP A 88 -17.06 2.57 -2.63
N LEU A 89 -16.88 3.62 -3.44
CA LEU A 89 -15.59 4.25 -3.65
C LEU A 89 -15.27 5.19 -2.48
N PRO A 90 -13.98 5.31 -2.10
CA PRO A 90 -13.58 6.22 -1.02
C PRO A 90 -13.89 7.67 -1.42
N PRO A 91 -14.18 8.56 -0.47
CA PRO A 91 -14.36 9.98 -0.75
C PRO A 91 -13.04 10.66 -1.15
N HIS A 92 -13.08 11.96 -1.44
CA HIS A 92 -11.90 12.76 -1.81
C HIS A 92 -10.83 12.80 -0.71
N LEU A 93 -9.57 12.99 -1.08
CA LEU A 93 -8.45 13.16 -0.16
C LEU A 93 -8.65 14.40 0.71
N VAL A 94 -8.24 14.31 1.98
CA VAL A 94 -8.17 15.46 2.91
C VAL A 94 -7.31 16.57 2.33
N ARG A 95 -6.20 16.18 1.69
CA ARG A 95 -5.34 17.09 0.95
C ARG A 95 -5.30 16.70 -0.52
N THR A 96 -6.08 17.42 -1.31
CA THR A 96 -6.08 17.31 -2.77
C THR A 96 -4.67 17.56 -3.31
N PRO A 97 -4.11 16.64 -4.11
CA PRO A 97 -2.81 16.85 -4.75
C PRO A 97 -2.88 17.97 -5.78
N VAL A 98 -1.73 18.59 -6.05
CA VAL A 98 -1.55 19.40 -7.26
C VAL A 98 -1.78 18.49 -8.47
N PRO A 99 -2.43 18.96 -9.55
CA PRO A 99 -2.54 18.18 -10.79
C PRO A 99 -1.17 17.68 -11.27
N ALA A 100 -1.14 16.45 -11.80
CA ALA A 100 0.10 15.82 -12.23
C ALA A 100 0.85 16.71 -13.24
N ALA A 101 2.16 16.84 -13.07
CA ALA A 101 2.99 17.62 -13.99
C ALA A 101 3.00 16.99 -15.39
N THR A 102 2.95 15.66 -15.44
CA THR A 102 2.83 14.91 -16.69
C THR A 102 1.37 14.69 -17.04
N ALA A 103 0.86 15.50 -17.96
CA ALA A 103 -0.48 15.32 -18.50
C ALA A 103 -0.58 14.02 -19.32
N VAL A 104 -1.67 13.27 -19.12
CA VAL A 104 -2.01 12.11 -19.93
C VAL A 104 -3.07 12.45 -20.96
N TYR A 105 -3.03 11.76 -22.11
CA TYR A 105 -4.07 11.90 -23.13
C TYR A 105 -5.45 11.52 -22.58
N GLN A 106 -6.50 12.15 -23.13
CA GLN A 106 -7.88 11.87 -22.73
C GLN A 106 -8.26 10.39 -22.84
N ALA A 107 -7.78 9.69 -23.88
CA ALA A 107 -8.00 8.26 -24.05
C ALA A 107 -7.38 7.42 -22.91
N THR A 108 -6.18 7.79 -22.45
CA THR A 108 -5.51 7.16 -21.30
C THR A 108 -6.28 7.44 -20.02
N ARG A 109 -6.67 8.70 -19.78
CA ARG A 109 -7.50 9.07 -18.61
C ARG A 109 -8.81 8.29 -18.56
N ALA A 110 -9.50 8.15 -19.71
CA ALA A 110 -10.74 7.38 -19.80
C ALA A 110 -10.53 5.89 -19.54
N ARG A 111 -9.44 5.31 -20.07
CA ARG A 111 -9.06 3.92 -19.78
C ARG A 111 -8.78 3.72 -18.30
N TRP A 112 -7.99 4.61 -17.68
CA TRP A 112 -7.68 4.54 -16.27
C TRP A 112 -8.91 4.69 -15.39
N SER A 113 -9.81 5.63 -15.68
CA SER A 113 -11.05 5.83 -14.93
C SER A 113 -11.90 4.55 -14.91
N ARG A 114 -12.00 3.83 -16.03
CA ARG A 114 -12.73 2.55 -16.10
C ARG A 114 -12.05 1.41 -15.33
N GLY A 115 -10.71 1.37 -15.31
CA GLY A 115 -9.94 0.30 -14.66
C GLY A 115 -9.74 0.51 -13.16
N TRP A 116 -9.85 1.76 -12.69
CA TRP A 116 -9.48 2.15 -11.33
C TRP A 116 -10.23 1.38 -10.25
N SER A 117 -11.56 1.23 -10.35
CA SER A 117 -12.37 0.54 -9.33
C SER A 117 -11.98 -0.94 -9.18
N GLY A 118 -11.61 -1.61 -10.28
CA GLY A 118 -11.14 -3.00 -10.22
C GLY A 118 -9.80 -3.13 -9.50
N VAL A 119 -8.84 -2.25 -9.78
CA VAL A 119 -7.54 -2.24 -9.06
C VAL A 119 -7.73 -1.84 -7.60
N TRP A 120 -8.65 -0.91 -7.32
CA TRP A 120 -9.02 -0.54 -5.96
C TRP A 120 -9.52 -1.73 -5.14
N ASP A 121 -10.43 -2.53 -5.70
CA ASP A 121 -10.92 -3.73 -5.01
C ASP A 121 -9.82 -4.79 -4.79
N GLU A 122 -8.93 -4.99 -5.76
CA GLU A 122 -7.78 -5.90 -5.62
C GLU A 122 -6.81 -5.44 -4.52
N VAL A 123 -6.46 -4.16 -4.51
CA VAL A 123 -5.57 -3.58 -3.50
C VAL A 123 -6.24 -3.58 -2.12
N LEU A 124 -7.54 -3.30 -2.03
CA LEU A 124 -8.29 -3.40 -0.77
C LEU A 124 -8.33 -4.83 -0.23
N ALA A 125 -8.55 -5.83 -1.10
CA ALA A 125 -8.54 -7.23 -0.69
C ALA A 125 -7.16 -7.64 -0.13
N HIS A 126 -6.09 -7.20 -0.78
CA HIS A 126 -4.73 -7.41 -0.27
C HIS A 126 -4.49 -6.69 1.06
N ALA A 127 -4.89 -5.42 1.17
CA ALA A 127 -4.78 -4.65 2.41
C ALA A 127 -5.58 -5.27 3.56
N GLY A 128 -6.67 -5.98 3.27
CA GLY A 128 -7.46 -6.70 4.26
C GLY A 128 -6.85 -8.03 4.74
N THR A 129 -5.75 -8.47 4.12
CA THR A 129 -5.08 -9.73 4.46
C THR A 129 -4.06 -9.52 5.58
N GLU A 130 -4.02 -10.45 6.54
CA GLU A 130 -2.97 -10.47 7.56
C GLU A 130 -1.66 -10.95 6.93
N PRO A 131 -0.52 -10.25 7.15
CA PRO A 131 0.76 -10.70 6.61
C PRO A 131 1.11 -12.09 7.15
N ASP A 132 1.21 -13.08 6.27
CA ASP A 132 1.69 -14.40 6.64
C ASP A 132 3.16 -14.31 7.07
N ARG A 133 3.42 -14.49 8.36
CA ARG A 133 4.78 -14.45 8.91
C ARG A 133 5.69 -15.47 8.25
N ALA A 134 5.19 -16.66 7.93
CA ALA A 134 5.99 -17.66 7.24
C ALA A 134 6.39 -17.17 5.84
N LEU A 135 5.51 -16.43 5.16
CA LEU A 135 5.82 -15.83 3.86
C LEU A 135 6.92 -14.78 3.97
N VAL A 136 6.88 -13.92 5.00
CA VAL A 136 7.96 -12.96 5.29
C VAL A 136 9.29 -13.67 5.55
N ASP A 137 9.29 -14.67 6.43
CA ASP A 137 10.49 -15.43 6.77
C ASP A 137 11.07 -16.15 5.54
N ASN A 138 10.20 -16.70 4.69
CA ASN A 138 10.61 -17.37 3.46
C ASN A 138 11.21 -16.41 2.41
N VAL A 139 10.76 -15.16 2.32
CA VAL A 139 11.35 -14.14 1.43
C VAL A 139 12.81 -13.88 1.80
N PHE A 140 13.09 -13.75 3.09
CA PHE A 140 14.42 -13.42 3.61
C PHE A 140 15.30 -14.64 3.89
N SER A 141 14.78 -15.84 3.67
CA SER A 141 15.56 -17.07 3.82
C SER A 141 16.72 -17.11 2.84
N ALA A 142 17.89 -17.51 3.34
CA ALA A 142 19.08 -17.77 2.54
C ALA A 142 18.87 -18.93 1.53
N GLU A 143 17.85 -19.77 1.76
CA GLU A 143 17.51 -20.92 0.92
C GLU A 143 16.60 -20.56 -0.27
N ALA A 144 15.99 -19.37 -0.26
CA ALA A 144 15.11 -18.96 -1.34
C ALA A 144 15.91 -18.64 -2.61
N SER A 145 15.60 -19.33 -3.71
CA SER A 145 16.10 -19.00 -5.04
C SER A 145 15.61 -17.62 -5.50
N ASP A 146 16.33 -16.95 -6.41
CA ASP A 146 15.90 -15.63 -6.92
C ASP A 146 14.47 -15.64 -7.53
N PRO A 147 14.06 -16.64 -8.34
CA PRO A 147 12.68 -16.72 -8.83
C PRO A 147 11.63 -16.91 -7.74
N ASP A 148 11.93 -17.73 -6.72
CA ASP A 148 11.03 -17.95 -5.59
C ASP A 148 10.91 -16.70 -4.74
N ARG A 149 12.03 -16.01 -4.48
CA ARG A 149 12.04 -14.73 -3.78
C ARG A 149 11.20 -13.69 -4.51
N ALA A 150 11.34 -13.58 -5.84
CA ALA A 150 10.53 -12.66 -6.64
C ALA A 150 9.02 -13.01 -6.59
N ARG A 151 8.67 -14.30 -6.57
CA ARG A 151 7.28 -14.75 -6.43
C ARG A 151 6.71 -14.42 -5.05
N LEU A 152 7.48 -14.71 -3.99
CA LEU A 152 7.08 -14.43 -2.60
C LEU A 152 6.98 -12.91 -2.35
N LEU A 153 7.91 -12.12 -2.89
CA LEU A 153 7.83 -10.66 -2.83
C LEU A 153 6.55 -10.15 -3.46
N ARG A 154 6.16 -10.63 -4.66
CA ARG A 154 4.88 -10.24 -5.28
C ARG A 154 3.67 -10.61 -4.42
N GLN A 155 3.70 -11.77 -3.76
CA GLN A 155 2.62 -12.17 -2.84
C GLN A 155 2.57 -11.26 -1.60
N LEU A 156 3.71 -10.78 -1.11
CA LEU A 156 3.79 -9.90 0.05
C LEU A 156 3.38 -8.46 -0.29
N THR A 157 3.86 -7.93 -1.42
CA THR A 157 3.60 -6.55 -1.84
C THR A 157 2.18 -6.34 -2.37
N GLY A 158 1.54 -7.42 -2.84
CA GLY A 158 0.21 -7.36 -3.41
C GLY A 158 0.19 -6.82 -4.84
N PRO A 159 -1.00 -6.48 -5.36
CA PRO A 159 -1.17 -5.90 -6.68
C PRO A 159 -0.37 -4.61 -6.83
N SER A 160 0.48 -4.56 -7.85
CA SER A 160 1.24 -3.36 -8.20
C SER A 160 0.34 -2.43 -9.00
N VAL A 161 -0.01 -1.27 -8.44
CA VAL A 161 -0.72 -0.19 -9.15
C VAL A 161 0.04 0.20 -10.41
N SER A 162 1.38 0.21 -10.32
CA SER A 162 2.29 0.47 -11.44
C SER A 162 2.11 -0.49 -12.62
N ASP A 163 1.68 -1.73 -12.40
CA ASP A 163 1.49 -2.70 -13.49
C ASP A 163 0.28 -2.34 -14.39
N GLN A 164 -0.74 -1.68 -13.83
CA GLN A 164 -1.94 -1.23 -14.55
C GLN A 164 -1.80 0.18 -15.12
N PHE A 165 -1.15 1.08 -14.39
CA PHE A 165 -1.12 2.50 -14.71
C PHE A 165 0.22 3.00 -15.28
N GLY A 166 1.26 2.17 -15.24
CA GLY A 166 2.63 2.54 -15.63
C GLY A 166 3.42 3.05 -14.43
N ALA A 167 4.61 2.49 -14.19
CA ALA A 167 5.46 2.86 -13.06
C ALA A 167 5.95 4.31 -13.16
N GLU A 168 6.15 4.82 -14.38
CA GLU A 168 6.62 6.16 -14.68
C GLU A 168 5.67 7.26 -14.18
N VAL A 169 4.41 6.93 -13.91
CA VAL A 169 3.42 7.87 -13.36
C VAL A 169 3.80 8.32 -11.95
N PHE A 170 4.46 7.46 -11.19
CA PHE A 170 4.88 7.74 -9.82
C PHE A 170 6.29 8.37 -9.74
N ASP A 171 6.96 8.54 -10.88
CA ASP A 171 8.16 9.37 -10.99
C ASP A 171 7.82 10.88 -11.05
N ASP A 172 6.54 11.25 -11.07
CA ASP A 172 6.08 12.63 -11.10
C ASP A 172 6.45 13.40 -9.81
N ALA A 173 7.08 14.57 -9.96
CA ALA A 173 7.51 15.39 -8.83
C ALA A 173 6.33 15.81 -7.92
N THR A 174 5.13 15.96 -8.47
CA THR A 174 3.92 16.29 -7.69
C THR A 174 3.46 15.12 -6.83
N TYR A 175 3.67 13.87 -7.26
CA TYR A 175 3.44 12.69 -6.43
C TYR A 175 4.43 12.64 -5.26
N GLN A 176 5.72 12.77 -5.54
CA GLN A 176 6.78 12.70 -4.53
C GLN A 176 6.60 13.77 -3.44
N GLU A 177 6.24 15.00 -3.84
CA GLU A 177 5.97 16.08 -2.89
C GLU A 177 4.69 15.82 -2.08
N TRP A 178 3.63 15.33 -2.72
CA TRP A 178 2.40 14.97 -2.01
C TRP A 178 2.64 13.82 -1.02
N ASP A 179 3.37 12.76 -1.38
CA ASP A 179 3.65 11.67 -0.46
C ASP A 179 4.50 12.17 0.73
N ARG A 180 5.55 12.95 0.47
CA ARG A 180 6.39 13.57 1.52
C ARG A 180 5.56 14.39 2.51
N LEU A 181 4.78 15.34 2.02
CA LEU A 181 3.95 16.18 2.89
C LEU A 181 2.87 15.35 3.61
N GLY A 182 2.42 14.24 3.01
CA GLY A 182 1.44 13.34 3.62
C GLY A 182 2.07 12.57 4.77
N PHE A 183 3.29 12.07 4.57
CA PHE A 183 4.08 11.42 5.61
C PHE A 183 4.37 12.36 6.78
N GLU A 184 4.77 13.61 6.50
CA GLU A 184 5.01 14.62 7.54
C GLU A 184 3.76 14.91 8.37
N SER A 185 2.59 15.03 7.71
CA SER A 185 1.31 15.25 8.38
C SER A 185 0.95 14.04 9.26
N HIS A 186 1.16 12.82 8.77
CA HIS A 186 0.94 11.59 9.54
C HIS A 186 1.84 11.51 10.79
N VAL A 187 3.14 11.80 10.63
CA VAL A 187 4.07 11.79 11.78
C VAL A 187 3.66 12.84 12.81
N ALA A 188 3.21 14.02 12.36
CA ALA A 188 2.76 15.10 13.24
C ALA A 188 1.44 14.79 13.97
N SER A 189 0.55 13.98 13.38
CA SER A 189 -0.73 13.60 13.99
C SER A 189 -0.63 12.43 14.98
N ARG A 190 0.54 11.76 15.06
CA ARG A 190 0.74 10.66 16.00
C ARG A 190 0.58 11.11 17.45
N PRO A 191 -0.22 10.40 18.27
CA PRO A 191 -0.34 10.69 19.69
C PRO A 191 1.03 10.63 20.37
N THR A 192 1.41 11.69 21.07
CA THR A 192 2.64 11.72 21.89
C THR A 192 2.51 10.87 23.16
N VAL A 193 1.27 10.60 23.59
CA VAL A 193 0.93 9.76 24.73
C VAL A 193 0.06 8.62 24.23
N LEU A 194 0.49 7.37 24.46
CA LEU A 194 -0.21 6.18 23.98
C LEU A 194 -1.68 6.11 24.45
N ALA A 195 -1.97 6.55 25.67
CA ALA A 195 -3.34 6.60 26.21
C ALA A 195 -4.31 7.45 25.38
N ASN A 196 -3.79 8.40 24.59
CA ASN A 196 -4.59 9.25 23.71
C ASN A 196 -4.80 8.64 22.32
N SER A 197 -4.27 7.45 22.02
CA SER A 197 -4.50 6.81 20.73
C SER A 197 -5.98 6.46 20.53
N PRO A 198 -6.49 6.51 19.30
CA PRO A 198 -7.88 6.16 19.00
C PRO A 198 -8.28 4.79 19.56
N GLU A 199 -7.39 3.81 19.46
CA GLU A 199 -7.59 2.44 19.93
C GLU A 199 -7.67 2.36 21.46
N ARG A 200 -6.82 3.13 22.17
CA ARG A 200 -6.84 3.14 23.64
C ARG A 200 -8.08 3.83 24.19
N ARG A 201 -8.51 4.93 23.59
CA ARG A 201 -9.76 5.61 23.99
C ARG A 201 -10.99 4.73 23.80
N SER A 202 -10.97 3.87 22.77
CA SER A 202 -12.11 3.04 22.34
C SER A 202 -11.94 1.56 22.68
N VAL A 203 -11.01 1.25 23.60
CA VAL A 203 -10.51 -0.11 23.88
C VAL A 203 -11.60 -1.13 24.19
N ALA A 204 -12.66 -0.75 24.89
CA ALA A 204 -13.75 -1.67 25.21
C ALA A 204 -14.48 -2.15 23.94
N VAL A 205 -14.83 -1.22 23.04
CA VAL A 205 -15.52 -1.53 21.78
C VAL A 205 -14.58 -2.23 20.81
N LEU A 206 -13.30 -1.83 20.78
CA LEU A 206 -12.27 -2.48 19.98
C LEU A 206 -12.04 -3.93 20.44
N ALA A 207 -12.03 -4.18 21.75
CA ALA A 207 -11.91 -5.54 22.29
C ALA A 207 -13.11 -6.42 21.89
N ASP A 208 -14.32 -5.87 21.84
CA ASP A 208 -15.50 -6.60 21.34
C ASP A 208 -15.39 -6.91 19.85
N ALA A 209 -14.93 -5.96 19.03
CA ALA A 209 -14.67 -6.20 17.60
C ALA A 209 -13.56 -7.25 17.39
N TRP A 210 -12.50 -7.19 18.20
CA TRP A 210 -11.40 -8.16 18.19
C TRP A 210 -11.87 -9.57 18.55
N ARG A 211 -12.74 -9.72 19.56
CA ARG A 211 -13.37 -11.02 19.88
C ARG A 211 -14.22 -11.57 18.74
N ARG A 212 -14.75 -10.70 17.87
CA ARG A 212 -15.46 -11.09 16.63
C ARG A 212 -14.50 -11.38 15.46
N GLY A 213 -13.19 -11.24 15.65
CA GLY A 213 -12.17 -11.59 14.66
C GLY A 213 -11.49 -10.39 13.97
N LEU A 214 -11.73 -9.15 14.40
CA LEU A 214 -11.01 -7.99 13.88
C LEU A 214 -9.55 -8.04 14.34
N THR A 215 -8.60 -8.07 13.40
CA THR A 215 -7.15 -8.01 13.70
C THR A 215 -6.47 -6.80 13.07
N LYS A 216 -7.11 -6.15 12.09
CA LYS A 216 -6.49 -5.05 11.33
C LYS A 216 -7.43 -3.88 11.09
N VAL A 217 -6.92 -2.66 11.24
CA VAL A 217 -7.60 -1.43 10.82
C VAL A 217 -6.73 -0.74 9.77
N VAL A 218 -7.31 -0.45 8.62
CA VAL A 218 -6.65 0.27 7.52
C VAL A 218 -7.23 1.68 7.46
N THR A 219 -6.38 2.70 7.51
CA THR A 219 -6.82 4.09 7.49
C THR A 219 -6.44 4.73 6.15
N VAL A 220 -7.36 5.49 5.55
CA VAL A 220 -7.10 6.32 4.36
C VAL A 220 -7.35 7.81 4.64
N PRO A 221 -6.53 8.73 4.09
CA PRO A 221 -6.63 10.16 4.36
C PRO A 221 -7.69 10.83 3.47
N CYS A 222 -8.94 10.39 3.58
CA CYS A 222 -10.08 10.93 2.83
C CYS A 222 -11.02 11.74 3.74
N VAL A 223 -11.69 12.76 3.18
CA VAL A 223 -12.68 13.58 3.87
C VAL A 223 -13.99 12.85 4.05
N GLY A 224 -14.67 13.10 5.17
CA GLY A 224 -15.98 12.53 5.44
C GLY A 224 -15.93 11.10 5.95
N THR A 225 -17.12 10.55 6.18
CA THR A 225 -17.30 9.20 6.72
C THR A 225 -17.26 8.16 5.61
N HIS A 226 -16.30 7.25 5.69
CA HIS A 226 -16.31 6.01 4.90
C HIS A 226 -15.76 4.88 5.77
N VAL A 227 -16.55 3.80 5.87
CA VAL A 227 -16.26 2.63 6.69
C VAL A 227 -16.64 1.40 5.87
N ARG A 228 -15.70 0.48 5.70
CA ARG A 228 -15.91 -0.74 4.90
C ARG A 228 -15.19 -1.91 5.55
N GLN A 229 -15.89 -3.04 5.73
CA GLN A 229 -15.22 -4.29 6.09
C GLN A 229 -14.46 -4.81 4.86
N ILE A 230 -13.16 -5.06 5.00
CA ILE A 230 -12.28 -5.52 3.92
C ILE A 230 -11.73 -6.90 4.27
N GLY A 231 -12.40 -7.93 3.74
CA GLY A 231 -12.10 -9.32 4.10
C GLY A 231 -12.58 -9.72 5.50
N PRO A 232 -12.12 -10.87 6.00
CA PRO A 232 -12.66 -11.46 7.23
C PRO A 232 -12.16 -10.83 8.53
N HIS A 233 -11.04 -10.10 8.48
CA HIS A 233 -10.32 -9.66 9.69
C HIS A 233 -9.98 -8.17 9.73
N ALA A 234 -10.42 -7.39 8.73
CA ALA A 234 -10.00 -6.01 8.60
C ALA A 234 -11.13 -5.02 8.33
N LEU A 235 -10.93 -3.79 8.80
CA LEU A 235 -11.84 -2.66 8.62
C LEU A 235 -11.08 -1.49 8.00
N LEU A 236 -11.57 -0.98 6.88
CA LEU A 236 -11.16 0.28 6.27
C LEU A 236 -11.95 1.43 6.89
N VAL A 237 -11.25 2.48 7.31
CA VAL A 237 -11.86 3.72 7.81
C VAL A 237 -11.14 4.94 7.25
N THR A 238 -11.82 6.09 7.20
CA THR A 238 -11.14 7.36 6.96
C THR A 238 -10.40 7.85 8.20
N GLU A 239 -9.39 8.70 8.00
CA GLU A 239 -8.70 9.39 9.10
C GLU A 239 -9.68 10.16 9.99
N GLU A 240 -10.69 10.80 9.40
CA GLU A 240 -11.74 11.52 10.14
C GLU A 240 -12.53 10.58 11.06
N VAL A 241 -12.95 9.42 10.57
CA VAL A 241 -13.66 8.40 11.37
C VAL A 241 -12.78 7.90 12.50
N ARG A 242 -11.50 7.60 12.24
CA ARG A 242 -10.57 7.08 13.26
C ARG A 242 -10.24 8.16 14.32
N GLY A 243 -10.13 9.42 13.91
CA GLY A 243 -9.84 10.55 14.80
C GLY A 243 -10.97 10.85 15.78
N ASP A 244 -12.22 10.69 15.36
CA ASP A 244 -13.40 10.88 16.20
C ASP A 244 -13.76 9.61 17.00
N ARG A 245 -13.92 9.75 18.32
CA ARG A 245 -14.19 8.60 19.18
C ARG A 245 -15.53 7.93 18.88
N ALA A 246 -16.60 8.72 18.71
CA ALA A 246 -17.95 8.17 18.54
C ALA A 246 -18.09 7.49 17.18
N ALA A 247 -17.57 8.12 16.12
CA ALA A 247 -17.52 7.56 14.78
C ALA A 247 -16.68 6.28 14.74
N TYR A 248 -15.51 6.26 15.37
CA TYR A 248 -14.66 5.07 15.41
C TYR A 248 -15.33 3.92 16.17
N GLU A 249 -15.92 4.18 17.34
CA GLU A 249 -16.66 3.15 18.07
C GLU A 249 -17.83 2.60 17.24
N ASN A 250 -18.54 3.43 16.47
CA ASN A 250 -19.61 2.98 15.58
C ASN A 250 -19.06 2.11 14.44
N ALA A 251 -17.94 2.49 13.83
CA ALA A 251 -17.26 1.69 12.82
C ALA A 251 -16.85 0.32 13.37
N LEU A 252 -16.26 0.27 14.57
CA LEU A 252 -15.90 -0.96 15.25
C LEU A 252 -17.12 -1.84 15.58
N ARG A 253 -18.26 -1.25 15.95
CA ARG A 253 -19.52 -1.99 16.16
C ARG A 253 -20.07 -2.59 14.87
N SER A 254 -19.89 -1.94 13.72
CA SER A 254 -20.35 -2.47 12.43
C SER A 254 -19.58 -3.70 11.94
N PHE A 255 -18.38 -3.96 12.47
CA PHE A 255 -17.61 -5.13 12.08
C PHE A 255 -18.32 -6.43 12.46
N ALA A 256 -18.62 -7.24 11.45
CA ALA A 256 -19.30 -8.52 11.58
C ALA A 256 -18.30 -9.68 11.42
N PRO A 257 -18.45 -10.77 12.19
CA PRO A 257 -17.62 -11.95 12.04
C PRO A 257 -17.82 -12.57 10.65
N ALA A 258 -16.76 -13.17 10.09
CA ALA A 258 -16.88 -13.98 8.90
C ALA A 258 -17.84 -15.15 9.15
N VAL A 259 -18.77 -15.39 8.22
CA VAL A 259 -19.71 -16.53 8.24
C VAL A 259 -19.05 -17.76 7.64
#